data_AF-A0A6J6DZI9-F1
#
_entry.id   AF-A0A6J6DZI9-F1
#
_cell.length_a   1.000
_cell.length_b   1.000
_cell.length_c   1.000
_cell.angle_alpha   90.00
_cell.angle_beta   90.00
_cell.angle_gamma   90.00
#
_symmetry.space_group_name_H-M   'P 1'
#
loop_
_entity.id
_entity.type
_entity.pdbx_description
1 polymer ?
#
loop_
_entity_poly.entity_id
_entity_poly.type
_entity_poly.pdbx_seq_one_letter_code
_entity_poly.pdbx_strand_id
1 'polypeptide(L)'
;MSVVRSDLWDAGTVTTVVFTDGACSGNPGPGGWAWAVVDGGFASGGEAQSTNQRMEIMAAFEAVKSHQGPVEIVSDSTYVVHCFRDRWHDGWKRRGWKNSQRKPVANRDLWEPFIDLVLSRGDVTFRWVKGHSGDPMNDLVDRLAVEAATTQMQASGSKPPTDLGPPDTFGTGESAKGIVDSSRAYPDDEQLSLF
;
A
#
# COMPACT_ATOMS: atom_id res chain seq x y z
N MET A 1 40.77 0.17 39.08
CA MET A 1 40.03 1.44 39.07
C MET A 1 40.27 2.08 37.71
N SER A 2 39.34 2.35 36.82
CA SER A 2 37.88 2.31 36.80
C SER A 2 37.50 1.93 35.36
N VAL A 3 36.61 0.95 35.19
CA VAL A 3 36.02 0.64 33.89
C VAL A 3 34.84 1.59 33.73
N VAL A 4 34.93 2.54 32.81
CA VAL A 4 33.75 3.31 32.38
C VAL A 4 33.12 2.51 31.25
N ARG A 5 32.17 1.65 31.61
CA ARG A 5 31.19 1.13 30.65
C ARG A 5 30.36 2.33 30.20
N SER A 6 30.54 2.75 28.96
CA SER A 6 29.60 3.66 28.33
C SER A 6 28.37 2.83 27.99
N ASP A 7 27.34 3.00 28.82
CA ASP A 7 25.98 2.58 28.55
C ASP A 7 25.51 3.30 27.28
N LEU A 8 25.80 2.69 26.13
CA LEU A 8 25.12 3.02 24.88
C LEU A 8 23.74 2.41 25.02
N TRP A 9 22.77 3.25 25.37
CA TRP A 9 21.37 2.91 25.23
C TRP A 9 21.13 2.34 23.83
N ASP A 10 20.61 1.12 23.76
CA ASP A 10 19.81 0.68 22.62
C ASP A 10 18.68 1.71 22.49
N ALA A 11 18.90 2.77 21.70
CA ALA A 11 17.85 3.65 21.25
C ALA A 11 16.97 2.76 20.37
N GLY A 12 15.97 2.12 20.97
CA GLY A 12 15.00 1.29 20.29
C GLY A 12 14.53 2.06 19.06
N THR A 13 14.88 1.55 17.88
CA THR A 13 14.61 2.24 16.62
C THR A 13 13.11 2.48 16.53
N VAL A 14 12.72 3.75 16.53
CA VAL A 14 11.32 4.14 16.41
C VAL A 14 10.85 3.74 15.01
N THR A 15 9.90 2.82 14.93
CA THR A 15 9.28 2.43 13.67
C THR A 15 8.42 3.58 13.15
N THR A 16 8.67 3.99 11.91
CA THR A 16 7.81 4.98 11.23
C THR A 16 6.55 4.28 10.74
N VAL A 17 5.39 4.74 11.19
CA VAL A 17 4.08 4.23 10.73
C VAL A 17 3.64 5.07 9.53
N VAL A 18 3.48 4.43 8.38
CA VAL A 18 3.14 5.09 7.12
C VAL A 18 1.83 4.51 6.59
N PHE A 19 0.84 5.36 6.41
CA PHE A 19 -0.44 4.99 5.80
C PHE A 19 -0.33 5.11 4.29
N THR A 20 -0.96 4.20 3.55
CA THR A 20 -0.87 4.14 2.10
C THR A 20 -2.19 3.75 1.48
N ASP A 21 -2.55 4.39 0.37
CA ASP A 21 -3.76 4.05 -0.38
C ASP A 21 -3.61 4.37 -1.88
N GLY A 22 -4.42 3.72 -2.70
CA GLY A 22 -4.50 3.91 -4.14
C GLY A 22 -5.95 3.96 -4.61
N ALA A 23 -6.24 4.88 -5.53
CA ALA A 23 -7.55 5.09 -6.10
C ALA A 23 -7.49 5.03 -7.63
N CYS A 24 -8.57 4.60 -8.28
CA CYS A 24 -8.66 4.60 -9.73
C CYS A 24 -10.09 4.89 -10.21
N SER A 25 -10.25 5.95 -11.01
CA SER A 25 -11.54 6.31 -11.62
C SER A 25 -11.80 5.45 -12.85
N GLY A 26 -12.37 4.26 -12.62
CA GLY A 26 -12.55 3.20 -13.62
C GLY A 26 -11.40 2.19 -13.58
N ASN A 27 -11.64 0.95 -14.02
CA ASN A 27 -10.66 -0.14 -13.88
C ASN A 27 -10.51 -0.92 -15.20
N PRO A 28 -9.69 -0.44 -16.17
CA PRO A 28 -8.67 0.62 -16.04
C PRO A 28 -9.20 2.06 -16.20
N GLY A 29 -8.44 3.04 -15.69
CA GLY A 29 -8.76 4.47 -15.75
C GLY A 29 -7.65 5.37 -15.16
N PRO A 30 -7.86 6.69 -15.03
CA PRO A 30 -6.96 7.57 -14.29
C PRO A 30 -6.84 7.10 -12.84
N GLY A 31 -5.61 6.80 -12.42
CA GLY A 31 -5.29 6.35 -11.07
C GLY A 31 -4.44 7.35 -10.31
N GLY A 32 -4.45 7.25 -8.99
CA GLY A 32 -3.60 8.00 -8.09
C GLY A 32 -3.20 7.15 -6.88
N TRP A 33 -2.00 7.39 -6.37
CA TRP A 33 -1.46 6.73 -5.19
C TRP A 33 -1.05 7.78 -4.16
N ALA A 34 -1.06 7.43 -2.88
CA ALA A 34 -0.59 8.31 -1.82
C ALA A 34 -0.03 7.57 -0.62
N TRP A 35 0.86 8.24 0.11
CA TRP A 35 1.25 7.87 1.46
C TRP A 35 1.32 9.09 2.39
N ALA A 36 1.10 8.86 3.68
CA ALA A 36 1.20 9.90 4.71
C ALA A 36 1.66 9.34 6.06
N VAL A 37 2.33 10.18 6.85
CA VAL A 37 2.75 9.91 8.24
C VAL A 37 2.00 10.86 9.18
N VAL A 38 1.60 10.35 10.36
CA VAL A 38 0.94 11.16 11.40
C VAL A 38 1.82 12.35 11.77
N ASP A 39 1.24 13.56 11.73
CA ASP A 39 1.94 14.84 11.96
C ASP A 39 3.22 15.04 11.13
N GLY A 40 3.32 14.32 9.99
CA GLY A 40 4.51 14.22 9.19
C GLY A 40 4.29 14.45 7.70
N GLY A 41 5.24 13.95 6.92
CA GLY A 41 5.24 14.14 5.48
C GLY A 41 4.16 13.35 4.75
N PHE A 42 3.93 13.72 3.51
CA PHE A 42 3.10 13.00 2.56
C PHE A 42 3.73 13.05 1.17
N ALA A 43 3.34 12.10 0.32
CA ALA A 43 3.48 12.24 -1.12
C ALA A 43 2.32 11.54 -1.84
N SER A 44 2.01 12.02 -3.04
CA SER A 44 1.03 11.42 -3.94
C SER A 44 1.45 11.64 -5.40
N GLY A 45 0.87 10.83 -6.29
CA GLY A 45 1.08 10.95 -7.74
C GLY A 45 0.00 10.25 -8.55
N GLY A 46 -0.23 10.74 -9.77
CA GLY A 46 -1.22 10.20 -10.70
C GLY A 46 -0.61 9.42 -11.88
N GLU A 47 -1.37 8.44 -12.39
CA GLU A 47 -1.10 7.73 -13.64
C GLU A 47 -2.37 7.70 -14.51
N ALA A 48 -2.27 8.18 -15.76
CA ALA A 48 -3.46 8.42 -16.59
C ALA A 48 -4.22 7.15 -17.00
N GLN A 49 -3.53 6.01 -17.01
CA GLN A 49 -4.09 4.70 -17.37
C GLN A 49 -3.53 3.65 -16.42
N SER A 50 -4.26 3.36 -15.35
CA SER A 50 -3.88 2.42 -14.31
C SER A 50 -5.07 1.58 -13.85
N THR A 51 -4.89 0.85 -12.76
CA THR A 51 -5.93 0.10 -12.05
C THR A 51 -5.82 0.38 -10.56
N ASN A 52 -6.86 0.09 -9.78
CA ASN A 52 -6.81 0.27 -8.32
C ASN A 52 -5.63 -0.49 -7.70
N GLN A 53 -5.48 -1.77 -8.03
CA GLN A 53 -4.39 -2.61 -7.53
C GLN A 53 -2.99 -2.10 -7.89
N ARG A 54 -2.80 -1.50 -9.09
CA ARG A 54 -1.51 -0.89 -9.44
C ARG A 54 -1.21 0.30 -8.55
N MET A 55 -2.22 1.13 -8.26
CA MET A 55 -2.06 2.30 -7.40
C MET A 55 -1.82 1.91 -5.94
N GLU A 56 -2.49 0.87 -5.44
CA GLU A 56 -2.23 0.32 -4.11
C GLU A 56 -0.77 -0.19 -3.97
N ILE A 57 -0.25 -0.93 -4.96
CA ILE A 57 1.16 -1.37 -4.95
C ILE A 57 2.09 -0.16 -4.99
N MET A 58 1.80 0.81 -5.88
CA MET A 58 2.63 2.00 -6.04
C MET A 58 2.71 2.81 -4.75
N ALA A 59 1.59 3.01 -4.05
CA ALA A 59 1.52 3.71 -2.78
C ALA A 59 2.46 3.09 -1.74
N ALA A 60 2.38 1.77 -1.55
CA ALA A 60 3.23 1.04 -0.63
C ALA A 60 4.70 1.03 -1.06
N PHE A 61 4.97 0.91 -2.36
CA PHE A 61 6.33 0.92 -2.89
C PHE A 61 7.01 2.28 -2.70
N GLU A 62 6.33 3.37 -3.04
CA GLU A 62 6.84 4.73 -2.84
C GLU A 62 7.03 5.05 -1.36
N ALA A 63 6.12 4.62 -0.48
CA ALA A 63 6.28 4.75 0.96
C ALA A 63 7.58 4.08 1.46
N VAL A 64 7.86 2.85 1.03
CA VAL A 64 9.11 2.15 1.41
C VAL A 64 10.34 2.82 0.80
N LYS A 65 10.27 3.39 -0.42
CA LYS A 65 11.40 4.14 -0.99
C LYS A 65 11.71 5.43 -0.22
N SER A 66 10.70 6.12 0.29
CA SER A 66 10.84 7.45 0.87
C SER A 66 11.34 7.49 2.32
N HIS A 67 11.36 6.35 3.02
CA HIS A 67 11.67 6.30 4.45
C HIS A 67 12.91 5.46 4.75
N GLN A 68 13.78 5.91 5.65
CA GLN A 68 14.94 5.13 6.13
C GLN A 68 14.64 4.49 7.49
N GLY A 69 15.25 3.33 7.78
CA GLY A 69 15.05 2.60 9.03
C GLY A 69 13.70 1.86 9.09
N PRO A 70 13.30 1.33 10.26
CA PRO A 70 12.11 0.49 10.35
C PRO A 70 10.82 1.21 9.96
N VAL A 71 10.00 0.57 9.13
CA VAL A 71 8.73 1.11 8.62
C VAL A 71 7.60 0.10 8.82
N GLU A 72 6.47 0.53 9.35
CA GLU A 72 5.21 -0.20 9.30
C GLU A 72 4.29 0.44 8.24
N ILE A 73 4.03 -0.30 7.16
CA ILE A 73 3.04 0.09 6.15
C ILE A 73 1.64 -0.29 6.65
N VAL A 74 0.76 0.70 6.69
CA VAL A 74 -0.65 0.55 7.06
C VAL A 74 -1.50 0.78 5.82
N SER A 75 -2.28 -0.22 5.44
CA SER A 75 -3.12 -0.16 4.24
C SER A 75 -4.36 -1.01 4.41
N ASP A 76 -5.44 -0.62 3.75
CA ASP A 76 -6.64 -1.44 3.59
C ASP A 76 -6.58 -2.38 2.38
N SER A 77 -5.58 -2.20 1.50
CA SER A 77 -5.28 -3.12 0.41
C SER A 77 -4.93 -4.51 0.94
N THR A 78 -5.89 -5.42 0.83
CA THR A 78 -5.64 -6.85 1.09
C THR A 78 -4.62 -7.41 0.09
N TYR A 79 -4.54 -6.88 -1.13
CA TYR A 79 -3.57 -7.31 -2.14
C TYR A 79 -2.12 -7.05 -1.69
N VAL A 80 -1.85 -5.85 -1.18
CA VAL A 80 -0.54 -5.49 -0.62
C VAL A 80 -0.25 -6.28 0.65
N VAL A 81 -1.13 -6.17 1.65
CA VAL A 81 -0.85 -6.70 2.99
C VAL A 81 -0.79 -8.23 2.99
N HIS A 82 -1.69 -8.91 2.28
CA HIS A 82 -1.69 -10.38 2.25
C HIS A 82 -0.51 -10.94 1.46
N CYS A 83 -0.02 -10.25 0.42
CA CYS A 83 1.17 -10.68 -0.33
C CYS A 83 2.37 -10.92 0.60
N PHE A 84 2.63 -9.99 1.52
CA PHE A 84 3.73 -10.10 2.48
C PHE A 84 3.37 -10.97 3.69
N ARG A 85 2.18 -10.81 4.28
CA ARG A 85 1.73 -11.62 5.43
C ARG A 85 1.75 -13.12 5.12
N ASP A 86 1.20 -13.49 3.96
CA ASP A 86 0.99 -14.88 3.57
C ASP A 86 2.09 -15.38 2.60
N ARG A 87 3.12 -14.55 2.37
CA ARG A 87 4.33 -14.87 1.60
C ARG A 87 4.05 -15.33 0.16
N TRP A 88 3.12 -14.68 -0.53
CA TRP A 88 2.79 -15.00 -1.93
C TRP A 88 4.01 -14.85 -2.84
N HIS A 89 4.83 -13.83 -2.57
CA HIS A 89 6.07 -13.55 -3.29
C HIS A 89 7.05 -14.73 -3.34
N ASP A 90 7.13 -15.54 -2.28
CA ASP A 90 8.01 -16.72 -2.25
C ASP A 90 7.52 -17.78 -3.23
N GLY A 91 6.21 -17.95 -3.32
CA GLY A 91 5.58 -18.84 -4.29
C GLY A 91 5.81 -18.36 -5.72
N TRP A 92 5.62 -17.07 -5.98
CA TRP A 92 5.84 -16.46 -7.28
C TRP A 92 7.29 -16.61 -7.75
N LYS A 93 8.27 -16.23 -6.92
CA LYS A 93 9.71 -16.35 -7.24
C LYS A 93 10.09 -17.81 -7.54
N ARG A 94 9.66 -18.76 -6.70
CA ARG A 94 9.94 -20.20 -6.90
C ARG A 94 9.34 -20.76 -8.19
N ARG A 95 8.21 -20.23 -8.65
CA ARG A 95 7.51 -20.66 -9.88
C ARG A 95 7.89 -19.83 -11.11
N GLY A 96 8.93 -19.00 -11.02
CA GLY A 96 9.35 -18.15 -12.14
C GLY A 96 8.31 -17.09 -12.49
N TRP A 97 7.78 -16.40 -11.47
CA TRP A 97 6.75 -15.38 -11.56
C TRP A 97 5.43 -15.86 -12.17
N LYS A 98 4.98 -17.02 -11.68
CA LYS A 98 3.68 -17.60 -11.99
C LYS A 98 2.83 -17.82 -10.75
N ASN A 99 1.53 -17.56 -10.85
CA ASN A 99 0.56 -17.84 -9.79
C ASN A 99 0.26 -19.37 -9.66
N SER A 100 -0.63 -19.78 -8.75
CA SER A 100 -1.03 -21.20 -8.58
C SER A 100 -1.60 -21.80 -9.87
N GLN A 101 -2.33 -21.01 -10.65
CA GLN A 101 -2.91 -21.41 -11.92
C GLN A 101 -1.87 -21.48 -13.05
N ARG A 102 -0.58 -21.25 -12.75
CA ARG A 102 0.54 -21.20 -13.72
C ARG A 102 0.43 -20.07 -14.74
N LYS A 103 -0.44 -19.08 -14.52
CA LYS A 103 -0.50 -17.84 -15.31
C LYS A 103 0.62 -16.88 -14.82
N PRO A 104 1.11 -15.97 -15.67
CA PRO A 104 1.99 -14.89 -15.22
C PRO A 104 1.34 -14.10 -14.07
N VAL A 105 2.13 -13.73 -13.07
CA VAL A 105 1.66 -12.88 -11.96
C VAL A 105 1.27 -11.51 -12.50
N ALA A 106 0.07 -11.04 -12.17
CA ALA A 106 -0.39 -9.71 -12.52
C ALA A 106 0.49 -8.63 -11.86
N ASN A 107 0.67 -7.49 -12.52
CA ASN A 107 1.44 -6.34 -12.01
C ASN A 107 2.89 -6.67 -11.59
N ARG A 108 3.48 -7.71 -12.20
CA ARG A 108 4.86 -8.13 -11.93
C ARG A 108 5.86 -6.97 -12.04
N ASP A 109 5.64 -6.07 -12.99
CA ASP A 109 6.45 -4.88 -13.23
C ASP A 109 6.58 -3.98 -11.98
N LEU A 110 5.55 -3.93 -11.12
CA LEU A 110 5.58 -3.22 -9.84
C LEU A 110 6.00 -4.14 -8.69
N TRP A 111 5.50 -5.37 -8.66
CA TRP A 111 5.77 -6.32 -7.59
C TRP A 111 7.23 -6.71 -7.46
N GLU A 112 7.90 -7.02 -8.57
CA GLU A 112 9.29 -7.48 -8.57
C GLU A 112 10.24 -6.49 -7.88
N PRO A 113 10.32 -5.21 -8.31
CA PRO A 113 11.17 -4.24 -7.64
C PRO A 113 10.71 -3.92 -6.20
N PHE A 114 9.40 -3.91 -5.92
CA PHE A 114 8.89 -3.64 -4.58
C PHE A 114 9.27 -4.74 -3.58
N ILE A 115 9.07 -6.01 -3.97
CA ILE A 115 9.43 -7.17 -3.15
C ILE A 115 10.94 -7.20 -2.91
N ASP A 116 11.75 -6.92 -3.94
CA ASP A 116 13.20 -6.89 -3.79
C ASP A 116 13.65 -5.80 -2.80
N LEU A 117 13.04 -4.62 -2.85
CA LEU A 117 13.30 -3.57 -1.88
C LEU A 117 12.94 -3.99 -0.45
N VAL A 118 11.72 -4.50 -0.24
CA VAL A 118 11.24 -4.94 1.09
C VAL A 118 12.15 -6.02 1.69
N LEU A 119 12.49 -7.04 0.89
CA LEU A 119 13.33 -8.14 1.36
C LEU A 119 14.78 -7.72 1.61
N SER A 120 15.32 -6.80 0.80
CA SER A 120 16.70 -6.31 0.99
C SER A 120 16.86 -5.48 2.26
N ARG A 121 15.81 -4.75 2.66
CA ARG A 121 15.81 -3.92 3.87
C ARG A 121 15.66 -4.75 5.14
N GLY A 122 14.73 -5.70 5.15
CA GLY A 122 14.47 -6.56 6.32
C GLY A 122 13.85 -5.84 7.53
N ASP A 123 13.50 -4.56 7.41
CA ASP A 123 12.95 -3.72 8.47
C ASP A 123 11.55 -3.15 8.15
N VAL A 124 10.87 -3.74 7.16
CA VAL A 124 9.52 -3.33 6.72
C VAL A 124 8.48 -4.33 7.20
N THR A 125 7.45 -3.84 7.88
CA THR A 125 6.27 -4.63 8.31
C THR A 125 4.99 -4.09 7.69
N PHE A 126 3.94 -4.90 7.71
CA PHE A 126 2.64 -4.56 7.11
C PHE A 126 1.51 -4.81 8.10
N ARG A 127 0.57 -3.86 8.18
CA ARG A 127 -0.64 -3.95 9.00
C ARG A 127 -1.86 -3.63 8.16
N TRP A 128 -2.81 -4.55 8.15
CA TRP A 128 -4.10 -4.34 7.49
C TRP A 128 -5.02 -3.52 8.39
N VAL A 129 -5.72 -2.56 7.80
CA VAL A 129 -6.84 -1.85 8.41
C VAL A 129 -8.09 -2.01 7.56
N LYS A 130 -9.25 -1.86 8.16
CA LYS A 130 -10.50 -1.88 7.39
C LYS A 130 -10.67 -0.53 6.69
N GLY A 131 -10.81 -0.55 5.37
CA GLY A 131 -11.14 0.65 4.59
C GLY A 131 -12.48 1.27 5.02
N HIS A 132 -12.57 2.59 4.89
CA HIS A 132 -13.73 3.41 5.29
C HIS A 132 -14.24 3.13 6.72
N SER A 133 -13.33 2.82 7.65
CA SER A 133 -13.67 2.60 9.06
C SER A 133 -13.73 3.89 9.88
N GLY A 134 -13.49 5.05 9.26
CA GLY A 134 -13.37 6.35 9.92
C GLY A 134 -12.01 6.56 10.59
N ASP A 135 -10.98 5.83 10.17
CA ASP A 135 -9.59 6.10 10.55
C ASP A 135 -9.12 7.38 9.84
N PRO A 136 -8.78 8.47 10.57
CA PRO A 136 -8.45 9.74 9.94
C PRO A 136 -7.25 9.71 9.00
N MET A 137 -6.30 8.80 9.24
CA MET A 137 -5.12 8.68 8.39
C MET A 137 -5.42 7.86 7.14
N ASN A 138 -6.25 6.82 7.24
CA ASN A 138 -6.74 6.09 6.06
C ASN A 138 -7.57 7.02 5.16
N ASP A 139 -8.52 7.75 5.76
CA ASP A 139 -9.34 8.74 5.04
C ASP A 139 -8.50 9.89 4.45
N LEU A 140 -7.32 10.18 5.01
CA LEU A 140 -6.40 11.17 4.44
C LEU A 140 -5.69 10.63 3.19
N VAL A 141 -5.14 9.42 3.24
CA VAL A 141 -4.41 8.86 2.10
C VAL A 141 -5.35 8.52 0.93
N ASP A 142 -6.58 8.09 1.22
CA ASP A 142 -7.65 7.95 0.23
C ASP A 142 -7.89 9.26 -0.52
N ARG A 143 -8.14 10.35 0.22
CA ARG A 143 -8.32 11.69 -0.37
C ARG A 143 -7.14 12.16 -1.21
N LEU A 144 -5.92 11.91 -0.75
CA LEU A 144 -4.71 12.26 -1.49
C LEU A 144 -4.60 11.45 -2.80
N ALA A 145 -4.96 10.16 -2.77
CA ALA A 145 -4.95 9.29 -3.93
C ALA A 145 -6.03 9.70 -4.94
N VAL A 146 -7.24 10.01 -4.49
CA VAL A 146 -8.36 10.52 -5.32
C VAL A 146 -8.02 11.86 -5.97
N GLU A 147 -7.44 12.79 -5.20
CA GLU A 147 -6.99 14.08 -5.72
C GLU A 147 -5.91 13.88 -6.80
N ALA A 148 -4.94 12.99 -6.57
CA ALA A 148 -3.90 12.68 -7.54
C ALA A 148 -4.46 11.98 -8.80
N ALA A 149 -5.44 11.10 -8.65
CA ALA A 149 -6.15 10.46 -9.77
C ALA A 149 -6.92 11.49 -10.61
N THR A 150 -7.50 12.50 -9.97
CA THR A 150 -8.29 13.54 -10.63
C THR A 150 -7.40 14.57 -11.33
N THR A 151 -6.38 15.08 -10.63
CA THR A 151 -5.51 16.15 -11.12
C THR A 151 -4.37 15.66 -12.01
N GLN A 152 -4.01 14.37 -11.89
CA GLN A 152 -2.85 13.76 -12.54
C GLN A 152 -1.52 14.47 -12.19
N MET A 153 -1.46 15.07 -11.00
CA MET A 153 -0.27 15.78 -10.50
C MET A 153 0.45 14.98 -9.42
N GLN A 154 1.75 15.24 -9.28
CA GLN A 154 2.52 14.81 -8.13
C GLN A 154 2.49 15.90 -7.06
N ALA A 155 2.35 15.49 -5.80
CA ALA A 155 2.44 16.38 -4.66
C ALA A 155 3.28 15.72 -3.56
N SER A 156 4.02 16.53 -2.81
CA SER A 156 4.70 16.08 -1.59
C SER A 156 4.97 17.27 -0.68
N GLY A 157 5.13 17.00 0.62
CA GLY A 157 5.42 18.06 1.59
C GLY A 157 5.59 17.51 3.00
N SER A 158 6.00 18.39 3.92
CA SER A 158 6.21 18.04 5.33
C SER A 158 4.92 17.91 6.13
N LYS A 159 3.77 18.31 5.55
CA LYS A 159 2.42 18.19 6.10
C LYS A 159 1.41 18.05 4.96
N PRO A 160 0.36 17.23 5.11
CA PRO A 160 -0.70 17.11 4.12
C PRO A 160 -1.48 18.44 3.91
N PRO A 161 -2.06 18.68 2.73
CA PRO A 161 -2.98 19.78 2.49
C PRO A 161 -4.24 19.64 3.36
N THR A 162 -4.80 20.75 3.80
CA THR A 162 -6.03 20.77 4.62
C THR A 162 -7.30 20.90 3.79
N ASP A 163 -7.18 21.26 2.51
CA ASP A 163 -8.25 21.58 1.57
C ASP A 163 -8.51 20.47 0.54
N LEU A 164 -8.32 19.21 0.93
CA LEU A 164 -8.67 18.06 0.10
C LEU A 164 -10.20 17.87 0.01
N GLY A 165 -10.67 17.36 -1.12
CA GLY A 165 -12.05 16.90 -1.31
C GLY A 165 -12.45 15.83 -0.28
N PRO A 166 -13.72 15.39 -0.24
CA PRO A 166 -14.12 14.29 0.64
C PRO A 166 -13.37 13.00 0.27
N PRO A 167 -13.18 12.06 1.22
CA PRO A 167 -12.77 10.71 0.87
C PRO A 167 -13.81 10.07 -0.05
N ASP A 168 -13.43 9.04 -0.78
CA ASP A 168 -14.34 8.30 -1.65
C ASP A 168 -15.46 7.68 -0.79
N THR A 169 -16.67 8.23 -0.93
CA THR A 169 -17.88 7.65 -0.37
C THR A 169 -18.49 6.75 -1.42
N PHE A 170 -18.06 5.48 -1.50
CA PHE A 170 -18.54 4.42 -2.42
C PHE A 170 -19.17 4.86 -3.76
N GLY A 171 -18.60 4.36 -4.86
CA GLY A 171 -19.32 4.22 -6.12
C GLY A 171 -20.64 3.48 -5.93
N THR A 172 -21.77 4.19 -6.05
CA THR A 172 -23.08 3.59 -6.33
C THR A 172 -23.13 3.16 -7.79
N GLY A 173 -22.28 2.19 -8.15
CA GLY A 173 -22.46 1.32 -9.30
C GLY A 173 -22.97 -0.01 -8.76
N GLU A 174 -24.26 -0.23 -8.92
CA GLU A 174 -24.99 -1.43 -8.48
C GLU A 174 -24.28 -2.73 -8.89
N SER A 175 -23.95 -3.61 -7.94
CA SER A 175 -23.86 -5.07 -8.16
C SER A 175 -23.93 -5.85 -6.86
N ALA A 176 -24.68 -6.94 -6.94
CA ALA A 176 -25.31 -7.65 -5.84
C ALA A 176 -24.45 -8.74 -5.18
N LYS A 177 -24.79 -8.99 -3.90
CA LYS A 177 -24.75 -10.28 -3.16
C LYS A 177 -23.40 -10.98 -2.94
N GLY A 178 -23.09 -11.16 -1.65
CA GLY A 178 -22.45 -12.38 -1.17
C GLY A 178 -21.62 -12.17 0.09
N ILE A 179 -22.19 -12.46 1.26
CA ILE A 179 -21.38 -12.83 2.42
C ILE A 179 -20.67 -14.13 2.04
N VAL A 180 -19.34 -14.12 1.95
CA VAL A 180 -18.56 -15.35 1.78
C VAL A 180 -17.57 -15.47 2.95
N ASP A 181 -17.70 -16.63 3.59
CA ASP A 181 -16.97 -17.16 4.72
C ASP A 181 -15.44 -17.09 4.57
N SER A 182 -14.80 -16.63 5.64
CA SER A 182 -13.36 -16.52 5.85
C SER A 182 -12.72 -17.88 6.15
N SER A 183 -12.58 -18.76 5.16
CA SER A 183 -11.56 -19.83 5.19
C SER A 183 -11.41 -20.49 3.82
N ARG A 184 -10.21 -20.39 3.22
CA ARG A 184 -9.79 -20.86 1.88
C ARG A 184 -10.22 -19.97 0.70
N ALA A 185 -9.28 -19.13 0.24
CA ALA A 185 -8.59 -19.25 -1.06
C ALA A 185 -7.99 -17.89 -1.46
N TYR A 186 -6.67 -17.74 -1.47
CA TYR A 186 -6.00 -16.77 -2.35
C TYR A 186 -4.67 -17.32 -2.87
N PRO A 187 -4.71 -17.94 -4.04
CA PRO A 187 -3.56 -17.92 -4.93
C PRO A 187 -3.90 -17.53 -6.38
N ASP A 188 -5.08 -16.95 -6.65
CA ASP A 188 -5.60 -16.76 -7.99
C ASP A 188 -5.83 -15.26 -8.30
N ASP A 189 -5.06 -14.69 -9.23
CA ASP A 189 -5.10 -13.27 -9.65
C ASP A 189 -6.45 -12.84 -10.30
N GLU A 190 -7.41 -13.75 -10.43
CA GLU A 190 -8.65 -13.55 -11.21
C GLU A 190 -9.87 -13.18 -10.34
N GLN A 191 -9.78 -13.26 -9.01
CA GLN A 191 -10.87 -12.93 -8.08
C GLN A 191 -10.75 -11.53 -7.44
N LEU A 192 -9.71 -10.77 -7.79
CA LEU A 192 -9.44 -9.43 -7.22
C LEU A 192 -9.91 -8.27 -8.13
N SER A 193 -10.74 -8.56 -9.14
CA SER A 193 -11.27 -7.59 -10.10
C SER A 193 -12.58 -6.91 -9.66
N LEU A 194 -13.04 -7.14 -8.43
CA LEU A 194 -14.39 -6.78 -7.99
C LEU A 194 -14.48 -5.68 -6.92
N PHE A 195 -13.36 -5.06 -6.54
CA PHE A 195 -13.38 -3.84 -5.74
C PHE A 195 -12.35 -2.87 -6.31
#